data_AF-A0A1T5IEN0-F1
#
_entry.id   AF-A0A1T5IEN0-F1
#
_cell.length_a   1.000
_cell.length_b   1.000
_cell.length_c   1.000
_cell.angle_alpha   90.00
_cell.angle_beta   90.00
_cell.angle_gamma   90.00
#
_symmetry.space_group_name_H-M   'P 1'
#
loop_
_entity.id
_entity.type
_entity.pdbx_description
1 polymer ?
#
loop_
_entity_poly.entity_id
_entity_poly.type
_entity_poly.pdbx_seq_one_letter_code
_entity_poly.pdbx_strand_id
1 'polypeptide(L)' 'MTLNIFKNKLALILNYIDKLKREDIPITSQRILIRTYANDLKIYLTNDMIFEMLSYNHYKNTNYQIH' A
#
# COMPACT_ATOMS: atom_id res chain seq x y z
N MET A 1 -13.12 15.35 -2.08
CA MET A 1 -11.86 14.81 -2.64
C MET A 1 -12.13 14.42 -4.09
N THR A 2 -11.28 14.79 -5.04
CA THR A 2 -11.45 14.36 -6.45
C THR A 2 -10.96 12.92 -6.63
N LEU A 3 -11.46 12.23 -7.66
CA LEU A 3 -11.02 10.88 -8.00
C LEU A 3 -9.50 10.79 -8.21
N ASN A 4 -8.90 11.81 -8.82
CA ASN A 4 -7.46 11.85 -9.06
C ASN A 4 -6.65 11.94 -7.75
N ILE A 5 -7.09 12.78 -6.82
CA ILE A 5 -6.45 12.89 -5.50
C ILE A 5 -6.55 11.57 -4.73
N PHE A 6 -7.71 10.90 -4.79
CA PHE A 6 -7.89 9.59 -4.17
C PHE A 6 -6.94 8.54 -4.75
N LYS A 7 -6.86 8.44 -6.09
CA LYS A 7 -5.95 7.51 -6.78
C LYS A 7 -4.49 7.76 -6.41
N ASN A 8 -4.06 9.02 -6.36
CA ASN A 8 -2.69 9.37 -5.99
C ASN A 8 -2.37 8.96 -4.55
N LYS A 9 -3.28 9.20 -3.60
CA LYS A 9 -3.10 8.77 -2.21
C LYS A 9 -3.06 7.25 -2.07
N LEU A 10 -3.91 6.54 -2.82
CA LEU A 10 -3.90 5.08 -2.84
C LEU A 10 -2.56 4.53 -3.37
N ALA A 11 -2.01 5.14 -4.42
CA ALA A 11 -0.70 4.77 -4.95
C ALA A 11 0.43 4.98 -3.92
N LEU A 12 0.37 6.04 -3.11
CA LEU A 12 1.32 6.25 -2.01
C LEU A 12 1.24 5.15 -0.96
N ILE A 13 0.03 4.71 -0.59
CA ILE A 13 -0.17 3.62 0.37
C ILE A 13 0.42 2.31 -0.17
N LEU A 14 0.17 1.98 -1.45
CA LEU A 14 0.72 0.79 -2.08
C LEU A 14 2.26 0.82 -2.13
N ASN A 15 2.86 1.95 -2.52
CA ASN A 15 4.31 2.11 -2.50
C ASN A 15 4.91 1.96 -1.09
N TYR A 16 4.18 2.41 -0.06
CA TYR A 16 4.59 2.26 1.32
C TYR A 16 4.54 0.79 1.78
N ILE A 17 3.50 0.05 1.38
CA ILE A 17 3.40 -1.40 1.61
C ILE A 17 4.61 -2.13 1.02
N ASP A 18 4.98 -1.82 -0.22
CA ASP A 18 6.14 -2.43 -0.87
C ASP A 18 7.44 -2.12 -0.12
N LYS A 19 7.59 -0.91 0.42
CA LYS A 19 8.73 -0.54 1.26
C LYS A 19 8.78 -1.40 2.52
N LEU A 20 7.65 -1.53 3.24
CA LEU A 20 7.57 -2.33 4.47
C LEU A 20 7.88 -3.81 4.24
N LYS A 21 7.44 -4.37 3.10
CA LYS A 21 7.77 -5.74 2.68
C LYS A 21 9.27 -5.92 2.43
N ARG A 22 9.93 -4.94 1.77
CA ARG A 22 11.38 -4.98 1.53
C ARG A 22 12.22 -4.84 2.80
N GLU A 23 11.71 -4.14 3.80
CA GLU A 23 12.35 -3.95 5.11
C GLU A 23 12.08 -5.10 6.09
N ASP A 24 11.41 -6.17 5.64
CA ASP A 24 11.07 -7.36 6.44
C ASP A 24 10.35 -7.03 7.76
N ILE A 25 9.50 -6.00 7.72
CA ILE A 25 8.75 -5.55 8.90
C ILE A 25 7.72 -6.62 9.28
N PRO A 26 7.55 -6.99 10.57
CA PRO A 26 6.54 -7.95 10.98
C PRO A 26 5.12 -7.56 10.54
N ILE A 27 4.33 -8.53 10.08
CA ILE A 27 2.99 -8.28 9.50
C ILE A 27 2.05 -7.50 10.44
N THR A 28 2.16 -7.73 11.75
CA THR A 28 1.40 -7.01 12.78
C THR A 28 1.75 -5.51 12.79
N SER A 29 3.04 -5.19 12.72
CA SER A 29 3.55 -3.82 12.61
C SER A 29 3.15 -3.18 11.29
N GLN A 30 3.24 -3.91 10.17
CA GLN A 30 2.81 -3.40 8.86
C GLN A 30 1.36 -2.92 8.89
N ARG A 31 0.44 -3.71 9.46
CA ARG A 31 -0.98 -3.35 9.56
C ARG A 31 -1.21 -2.04 10.31
N ILE A 32 -0.49 -1.83 11.42
CA ILE A 32 -0.58 -0.61 12.23
C ILE A 32 -0.05 0.58 11.43
N LEU A 33 1.14 0.43 10.84
CA LEU A 33 1.81 1.49 10.08
C LEU A 33 1.00 1.93 8.86
N ILE A 34 0.45 0.98 8.09
CA ILE A 34 -0.41 1.25 6.93
C ILE A 34 -1.67 2.00 7.36
N ARG A 35 -2.30 1.57 8.46
CA ARG A 35 -3.51 2.24 8.97
C ARG A 35 -3.23 3.68 9.38
N THR A 36 -2.14 3.91 10.11
CA THR A 36 -1.71 5.26 10.52
C THR A 36 -1.43 6.12 9.30
N TYR A 37 -0.65 5.61 8.34
CA TYR A 37 -0.32 6.35 7.12
C TYR A 37 -1.53 6.67 6.25
N ALA A 38 -2.46 5.72 6.11
CA ALA A 38 -3.70 5.94 5.38
C ALA A 38 -4.57 7.02 6.05
N ASN A 39 -4.66 7.01 7.40
CA ASN A 39 -5.36 8.05 8.16
C ASN A 39 -4.73 9.44 7.96
N ASP A 40 -3.41 9.56 7.94
CA ASP A 40 -2.70 10.82 7.66
C ASP A 40 -3.02 11.34 6.25
N LEU A 41 -3.16 10.42 5.29
CA LEU A 41 -3.62 10.73 3.94
C LEU A 41 -5.14 10.98 3.85
N LYS A 42 -5.89 10.89 4.95
CA LYS A 42 -7.36 10.99 4.99
C LYS A 42 -8.03 9.92 4.11
N ILE A 43 -7.47 8.70 4.10
CA ILE A 43 -8.01 7.49 3.49
C ILE A 43 -8.31 6.50 4.64
N TYR A 44 -9.58 6.25 4.90
CA TYR A 44 -9.98 5.35 5.98
C TYR A 44 -10.10 3.92 5.45
N LEU A 45 -9.08 3.11 5.67
CA LEU A 45 -9.07 1.70 5.30
C LEU A 45 -9.63 0.83 6.44
N THR A 46 -10.45 -0.16 6.08
CA THR A 46 -10.84 -1.21 7.02
C THR A 46 -9.69 -2.20 7.24
N ASN A 47 -9.78 -2.99 8.30
CA ASN A 47 -8.80 -4.04 8.56
C ASN A 47 -8.70 -5.04 7.40
N ASP A 48 -9.84 -5.36 6.77
CA ASP A 48 -9.90 -6.29 5.64
C ASP A 48 -9.23 -5.69 4.40
N MET A 49 -9.45 -4.40 4.11
CA MET A 49 -8.76 -3.71 3.02
C MET A 49 -7.24 -3.74 3.20
N ILE A 50 -6.75 -3.50 4.42
CA ILE A 50 -5.32 -3.56 4.72
C ILE A 50 -4.80 -4.99 4.54
N PHE A 51 -5.56 -6.00 4.98
CA PHE A 51 -5.19 -7.40 4.80
C PHE A 51 -5.10 -7.78 3.31
N GLU A 52 -6.11 -7.42 2.51
CA GLU A 52 -6.11 -7.64 1.06
C GLU A 52 -4.92 -6.95 0.38
N MET A 53 -4.65 -5.69 0.72
CA MET A 53 -3.50 -4.96 0.17
C MET A 53 -2.15 -5.59 0.55
N LEU A 54 -2.04 -6.17 1.75
CA LEU A 54 -0.84 -6.87 2.20
C LEU A 54 -0.67 -8.22 1.50
N SER A 55 -1.76 -8.96 1.32
CA SER A 55 -1.80 -10.24 0.59
C SER A 55 -1.58 -10.07 -0.91
N TYR A 56 -1.86 -8.88 -1.44
CA TYR A 56 -1.62 -8.55 -2.84
C TYR A 56 -0.10 -8.52 -3.11
N ASN A 57 0.40 -9.57 -3.76
CA ASN A 57 1.71 -9.55 -4.38
C ASN A 57 1.61 -8.69 -5.64
N HIS A 58 2.30 -7.56 -5.61
CA HIS A 58 2.43 -6.69 -6.76
C HIS A 58 3.23 -7.43 -7.85
N TYR A 59 2.58 -8.30 -8.63
CA TYR A 59 3.07 -8.80 -9.92
C TYR A 59 3.11 -7.61 -10.89
N LYS A 60 4.07 -6.73 -10.71
CA LYS A 60 4.39 -5.67 -11.67
C LYS A 60 5.85 -5.28 -11.52
N ASN A 61 6.72 -6.19 -11.96
CA ASN A 61 8.09 -5.85 -12.31
C ASN A 61 8.67 -6.73 -13.42
N THR A 62 7.89 -7.06 -14.47
CA THR A 62 8.43 -7.76 -15.67
C THR A 62 8.02 -7.20 -17.04
N ASN A 63 7.28 -6.08 -17.14
CA ASN A 63 6.94 -5.49 -18.45
C ASN A 63 7.80 -4.28 -18.88
N TYR A 64 9.02 -4.14 -18.34
CA TYR A 64 10.01 -3.16 -18.82
C TYR A 64 11.40 -3.79 -19.03
N GLN A 65 11.45 -4.97 -19.65
CA GLN A 65 12.66 -5.45 -20.33
C GLN A 65 12.27 -5.97 -21.72
N ILE A 66 11.89 -5.04 -22.60
CA ILE A 66 12.08 -5.24 -24.04
C ILE A 66 13.52 -4.81 -24.31
N HIS A 67 14.43 -5.77 -24.42
CA HIS A 67 15.63 -5.71 -25.26
C HIS A 67 15.90 -7.14 -25.75
#